data_AF-A0A6H1A6T0-F1
#
_entry.id   AF-A0A6H1A6T0-F1
#
_cell.length_a   1.000
_cell.length_b   1.000
_cell.length_c   1.000
_cell.angle_alpha   90.00
_cell.angle_beta   90.00
_cell.angle_gamma   90.00
#
_symmetry.space_group_name_H-M   'P 1'
#
loop_
_entity.id
_entity.type
_entity.pdbx_description
1 polymer ?
#
loop_
_entity_poly.entity_id
_entity_poly.type
_entity_poly.pdbx_seq_one_letter_code
_entity_poly.pdbx_strand_id
1 'polypeptide(L)'
;MAAWLQPNAQAVTAQVPTQATAQATSLDSPLTVAQAIALQSGSGTVRGYVVGQPTATETVVTSNYPSDYAIAIADTAGETDTSKMLYVQVSSEFRAQWGLRTNPSLEGKQVDVTGALAAYFSHPGLKSPTAFSLAGSEPDPDPEDPDPTDPPPGDGENDDYYADALGKTGTQLRNSLHTIISVQTKLSYSQVWDALKATDEDPNNTNNVILLYSARSRAKSTNGGDPDDWNREHVWAKSHGDFGTATGPGTDIHHLRPTDVSVNSTRGNKDFDNGGGTVSECSGCATDADSFEPPDAVKGDVARMILYMAIRYEGDDGWPNLEPNDQVSNGSAPYIGKLSVLLEWNAQDPPSAFEKHRNDVIHEQFQHNRNPFIDHPEWADAIWN
;
A
#
# COMPACT_ATOMS: atom_id res chain seq x y z
N MET A 1 -48.84 -22.36 70.38
CA MET A 1 -48.22 -23.08 69.24
C MET A 1 -48.40 -22.22 68.02
N ALA A 2 -47.28 -21.86 67.39
CA ALA A 2 -47.15 -20.76 66.43
C ALA A 2 -47.61 -21.13 65.02
N ALA A 3 -48.10 -20.12 64.31
CA ALA A 3 -48.46 -20.12 62.89
C ALA A 3 -47.26 -20.44 61.99
N TRP A 4 -47.53 -20.90 60.76
CA TRP A 4 -47.26 -20.15 59.52
C TRP A 4 -47.75 -20.98 58.31
N LEU A 5 -48.50 -20.32 57.42
CA LEU A 5 -49.14 -20.86 56.21
C LEU A 5 -48.23 -20.68 54.99
N GLN A 6 -48.28 -21.64 54.04
CA GLN A 6 -47.79 -21.48 52.66
C GLN A 6 -48.98 -21.46 51.68
N PRO A 7 -48.90 -20.71 50.56
CA PRO A 7 -49.91 -20.79 49.50
C PRO A 7 -49.42 -21.50 48.22
N ASN A 8 -50.40 -22.14 47.57
CA ASN A 8 -50.36 -22.90 46.32
C ASN A 8 -50.19 -22.03 45.06
N ALA A 9 -49.57 -22.64 44.05
CA ALA A 9 -49.41 -22.13 42.69
C ALA A 9 -50.63 -22.41 41.80
N GLN A 10 -50.96 -21.48 40.90
CA GLN A 10 -51.60 -21.77 39.60
C GLN A 10 -51.14 -20.79 38.52
N ALA A 11 -51.04 -21.30 37.29
CA ALA A 11 -50.51 -20.66 36.10
C ALA A 11 -51.50 -19.69 35.43
N VAL A 12 -50.97 -18.68 34.74
CA VAL A 12 -51.72 -17.80 33.82
C VAL A 12 -50.91 -17.57 32.55
N THR A 13 -51.53 -17.81 31.39
CA THR A 13 -51.06 -17.53 30.04
C THR A 13 -50.91 -16.03 29.77
N ALA A 14 -49.77 -15.60 29.20
CA ALA A 14 -49.49 -14.21 28.87
C ALA A 14 -49.88 -13.84 27.42
N GLN A 15 -50.68 -12.79 27.26
CA GLN A 15 -50.88 -12.06 26.00
C GLN A 15 -49.81 -10.96 25.85
N VAL A 16 -49.42 -10.72 24.59
CA VAL A 16 -48.45 -9.72 24.15
C VAL A 16 -49.05 -8.30 24.21
N PRO A 17 -48.35 -7.30 24.78
CA PRO A 17 -48.63 -5.90 24.50
C PRO A 17 -47.59 -5.28 23.56
N THR A 18 -48.11 -4.52 22.59
CA THR A 18 -47.44 -3.57 21.70
C THR A 18 -46.60 -2.53 22.46
N GLN A 19 -45.34 -2.32 22.06
CA GLN A 19 -44.53 -1.18 22.52
C GLN A 19 -44.42 -0.10 21.42
N ALA A 20 -44.63 1.12 21.90
CA ALA A 20 -44.54 2.37 21.17
C ALA A 20 -43.11 2.65 20.70
N THR A 21 -43.02 3.36 19.57
CA THR A 21 -41.80 3.90 18.96
C THR A 21 -41.05 4.80 19.94
N ALA A 22 -39.86 4.36 20.38
CA ALA A 22 -38.86 5.25 20.95
C ALA A 22 -38.09 5.89 19.80
N GLN A 23 -38.16 7.22 19.70
CA GLN A 23 -37.26 8.01 18.86
C GLN A 23 -35.82 7.84 19.37
N ALA A 24 -34.91 7.47 18.47
CA ALA A 24 -33.49 7.48 18.75
C ALA A 24 -32.98 8.94 18.81
N THR A 25 -32.40 9.33 19.93
CA THR A 25 -31.75 10.63 20.14
C THR A 25 -30.23 10.49 20.12
N SER A 26 -29.60 11.09 19.11
CA SER A 26 -28.23 11.59 18.96
C SER A 26 -27.04 10.85 19.60
N LEU A 27 -26.11 10.40 18.75
CA LEU A 27 -24.71 10.11 19.08
C LEU A 27 -24.02 11.40 19.60
N ASP A 28 -23.12 11.24 20.57
CA ASP A 28 -22.54 12.28 21.44
C ASP A 28 -21.85 13.42 20.67
N SER A 29 -21.92 14.66 21.18
CA SER A 29 -21.29 15.83 20.53
C SER A 29 -19.77 15.87 20.77
N PRO A 30 -18.95 16.34 19.81
CA PRO A 30 -17.50 16.35 19.96
C PRO A 30 -17.05 17.26 21.11
N LEU A 31 -15.98 16.85 21.79
CA LEU A 31 -15.33 17.61 22.86
C LEU A 31 -14.73 18.91 22.33
N THR A 32 -14.75 19.97 23.12
CA THR A 32 -13.95 21.17 22.84
C THR A 32 -12.47 20.89 23.13
N VAL A 33 -11.57 21.71 22.59
CA VAL A 33 -10.13 21.60 22.84
C VAL A 33 -9.83 21.76 24.33
N ALA A 34 -10.44 22.75 25.01
CA ALA A 34 -10.29 22.92 26.46
C ALA A 34 -10.74 21.69 27.27
N GLN A 35 -11.83 21.02 26.85
CA GLN A 35 -12.30 19.79 27.50
C GLN A 35 -11.31 18.64 27.29
N ALA A 36 -10.79 18.48 26.07
CA ALA A 36 -9.79 17.46 25.75
C ALA A 36 -8.46 17.67 26.51
N ILE A 37 -8.02 18.93 26.68
CA ILE A 37 -6.86 19.29 27.51
C ILE A 37 -7.09 18.96 28.99
N ALA A 38 -8.31 19.13 29.50
CA ALA A 38 -8.62 18.77 30.89
C ALA A 38 -8.71 17.25 31.12
N LEU A 39 -9.14 16.50 30.10
CA LEU A 39 -9.36 15.04 30.19
C LEU A 39 -8.06 14.22 30.09
N GLN A 40 -7.26 14.45 29.04
CA GLN A 40 -5.96 13.80 28.75
C GLN A 40 -5.88 12.29 29.04
N SER A 41 -7.00 11.60 28.87
CA SER A 41 -7.13 10.16 29.04
C SER A 41 -8.37 9.67 28.31
N GLY A 42 -8.37 8.40 27.91
CA GLY A 42 -9.44 7.81 27.10
C GLY A 42 -9.34 8.18 25.62
N SER A 43 -10.45 8.07 24.91
CA SER A 43 -10.57 8.39 23.49
C SER A 43 -11.85 9.18 23.23
N GLY A 44 -11.84 10.04 22.22
CA GLY A 44 -13.01 10.80 21.81
C GLY A 44 -12.71 11.70 20.61
N THR A 45 -13.77 12.25 20.03
CA THR A 45 -13.68 13.23 18.96
C THR A 45 -13.51 14.63 19.55
N VAL A 46 -12.48 15.36 19.13
CA VAL A 46 -12.21 16.74 19.53
C VAL A 46 -12.40 17.67 18.35
N ARG A 47 -13.18 18.73 18.54
CA ARG A 47 -13.40 19.78 17.55
C ARG A 47 -12.54 21.00 17.86
N GLY A 48 -11.77 21.48 16.88
CA GLY A 48 -10.95 22.69 17.03
C GLY A 48 -10.52 23.31 15.70
N TYR A 49 -10.05 24.56 15.74
CA TYR A 49 -9.43 25.23 14.60
C TYR A 49 -7.96 24.87 14.51
N VAL A 50 -7.46 24.54 13.33
CA VAL A 50 -6.02 24.35 13.11
C VAL A 50 -5.31 25.70 13.22
N VAL A 51 -4.33 25.81 14.11
CA VAL A 51 -3.62 27.07 14.42
C VAL A 51 -2.12 27.02 14.15
N GLY A 52 -1.61 25.92 13.61
CA GLY A 52 -0.22 25.77 13.19
C GLY A 52 0.33 24.38 13.47
N GLN A 53 1.65 24.21 13.35
CA GLN A 53 2.35 22.95 13.60
C GLN A 53 3.21 23.05 14.87
N PRO A 54 3.01 22.16 15.87
CA PRO A 54 3.93 22.09 16.99
C PRO A 54 5.27 21.51 16.56
N THR A 55 6.36 22.17 16.96
CA THR A 55 7.75 21.73 16.70
C THR A 55 8.52 21.44 17.99
N ALA A 56 8.02 21.92 19.14
CA ALA A 56 8.50 21.60 20.48
C ALA A 56 7.34 21.76 21.48
N THR A 57 7.56 21.45 22.76
CA THR A 57 6.56 21.52 23.83
C THR A 57 5.82 22.87 23.88
N GLU A 58 6.54 23.99 23.74
CA GLU A 58 5.98 25.34 23.81
C GLU A 58 6.10 26.12 22.49
N THR A 59 6.39 25.44 21.37
CA THR A 59 6.64 26.09 20.08
C THR A 59 5.69 25.56 19.02
N VAL A 60 4.88 26.46 18.45
CA VAL A 60 4.02 26.21 17.29
C VAL A 60 4.41 27.20 16.19
N VAL A 61 4.68 26.69 14.99
CA VAL A 61 4.96 27.51 13.80
C VAL A 61 3.69 27.64 12.96
N THR A 62 3.49 28.80 12.33
CA THR A 62 2.32 29.12 11.48
C THR A 62 2.68 29.28 10.01
N SER A 63 3.93 29.00 9.64
CA SER A 63 4.41 29.02 8.26
C SER A 63 5.72 28.25 8.16
N ASN A 64 6.14 27.94 6.93
CA ASN A 64 7.35 27.15 6.66
C ASN A 64 7.36 25.83 7.46
N TYR A 65 6.22 25.16 7.47
CA TYR A 65 5.97 23.92 8.20
C TYR A 65 7.07 22.89 7.93
N PRO A 66 7.87 22.49 8.93
CA PRO A 66 9.00 21.59 8.72
C PRO A 66 8.60 20.15 8.33
N SER A 67 7.35 19.74 8.62
CA SER A 67 6.89 18.37 8.32
C SER A 67 5.35 18.28 8.27
N ASP A 68 4.82 17.09 8.03
CA ASP A 68 3.38 16.80 8.03
C ASP A 68 2.91 16.03 9.26
N TYR A 69 3.75 15.94 10.31
CA TYR A 69 3.56 14.93 11.35
C TYR A 69 2.61 15.34 12.48
N ALA A 70 2.28 16.63 12.56
CA ALA A 70 1.52 17.17 13.67
C ALA A 70 0.79 18.46 13.27
N ILE A 71 -0.37 18.67 13.88
CA ILE A 71 -1.09 19.93 13.87
C ILE A 71 -1.43 20.34 15.31
N ALA A 72 -1.52 21.64 15.56
CA ALA A 72 -2.06 22.20 16.79
C ALA A 72 -3.48 22.68 16.50
N ILE A 73 -4.44 22.27 17.34
CA ILE A 73 -5.83 22.75 17.27
C ILE A 73 -6.20 23.55 18.52
N ALA A 74 -7.04 24.58 18.37
CA ALA A 74 -7.52 25.44 19.46
C ALA A 74 -9.03 25.71 19.35
N ASP A 75 -9.68 26.10 20.46
CA ASP A 75 -11.11 26.44 20.45
C ASP A 75 -11.43 27.69 19.62
N THR A 76 -10.46 28.59 19.45
CA THR A 76 -10.59 29.82 18.64
C THR A 76 -9.57 29.86 17.52
N ALA A 77 -9.99 30.25 16.32
CA ALA A 77 -9.09 30.48 15.20
C ALA A 77 -8.03 31.55 15.54
N GLY A 78 -6.77 31.31 15.15
CA GLY A 78 -5.66 32.22 15.39
C GLY A 78 -5.19 32.32 16.85
N GLU A 79 -5.58 31.38 17.73
CA GLU A 79 -5.01 31.28 19.08
C GLU A 79 -3.48 31.12 19.00
N THR A 80 -2.75 31.80 19.88
CA THR A 80 -1.28 31.79 19.93
C THR A 80 -0.75 31.30 21.27
N ASP A 81 -1.59 31.25 22.30
CA ASP A 81 -1.25 30.71 23.61
C ASP A 81 -1.24 29.17 23.55
N THR A 82 -0.04 28.59 23.54
CA THR A 82 0.17 27.14 23.40
C THR A 82 -0.51 26.34 24.51
N SER A 83 -0.71 26.92 25.70
CA SER A 83 -1.40 26.25 26.81
C SER A 83 -2.90 25.97 26.54
N LYS A 84 -3.46 26.60 25.50
CA LYS A 84 -4.84 26.41 25.05
C LYS A 84 -4.95 25.58 23.77
N MET A 85 -3.83 25.00 23.31
CA MET A 85 -3.78 24.17 22.12
C MET A 85 -3.74 22.69 22.48
N LEU A 86 -4.35 21.84 21.67
CA LEU A 86 -4.16 20.40 21.71
C LEU A 86 -3.25 20.00 20.56
N TYR A 87 -2.16 19.29 20.86
CA TYR A 87 -1.25 18.81 19.82
C TYR A 87 -1.72 17.46 19.30
N VAL A 88 -2.05 17.44 18.03
CA VAL A 88 -2.61 16.28 17.34
C VAL A 88 -1.50 15.64 16.51
N GLN A 89 -1.24 14.36 16.74
CA GLN A 89 -0.43 13.55 15.85
C GLN A 89 -1.16 13.37 14.53
N VAL A 90 -0.49 13.64 13.42
CA VAL A 90 -0.97 13.25 12.09
C VAL A 90 -0.21 12.00 11.69
N SER A 91 -0.83 10.85 11.96
CA SER A 91 -0.33 9.54 11.52
C SER A 91 -0.27 9.49 10.00
N SER A 92 0.58 8.62 9.48
CA SER A 92 0.93 8.50 8.05
C SER A 92 -0.27 8.60 7.10
N GLU A 93 -1.32 7.85 7.40
CA GLU A 93 -2.58 7.73 6.68
C GLU A 93 -3.33 9.07 6.53
N PHE A 94 -3.15 10.00 7.48
CA PHE A 94 -3.80 11.31 7.45
C PHE A 94 -2.89 12.42 6.89
N ARG A 95 -1.57 12.20 6.71
CA ARG A 95 -0.62 13.29 6.37
C ARG A 95 -0.87 13.95 5.03
N ALA A 96 -1.29 13.16 4.04
CA ALA A 96 -1.54 13.66 2.70
C ALA A 96 -2.69 14.68 2.67
N GLN A 97 -3.69 14.53 3.55
CA GLN A 97 -4.86 15.41 3.63
C GLN A 97 -4.79 16.42 4.78
N TRP A 98 -4.13 16.08 5.89
CA TRP A 98 -4.19 16.81 7.17
C TRP A 98 -2.84 17.36 7.64
N GLY A 99 -1.74 17.03 6.95
CA GLY A 99 -0.41 17.57 7.22
C GLY A 99 -0.27 19.01 6.73
N LEU A 100 0.25 19.91 7.58
CA LEU A 100 0.32 21.35 7.28
C LEU A 100 1.40 21.74 6.28
N ARG A 101 2.45 20.93 6.07
CA ARG A 101 3.46 21.23 5.05
C ARG A 101 2.90 20.95 3.66
N THR A 102 2.15 19.85 3.50
CA THR A 102 1.44 19.50 2.27
C THR A 102 0.20 20.37 2.07
N ASN A 103 -0.54 20.65 3.14
CA ASN A 103 -1.82 21.37 3.11
C ASN A 103 -1.79 22.61 4.02
N PRO A 104 -0.97 23.63 3.71
CA PRO A 104 -0.89 24.85 4.54
C PRO A 104 -2.23 25.62 4.60
N SER A 105 -3.15 25.36 3.67
CA SER A 105 -4.49 25.95 3.62
C SER A 105 -5.46 25.41 4.69
N LEU A 106 -5.07 24.38 5.45
CA LEU A 106 -5.82 23.89 6.60
C LEU A 106 -5.75 24.84 7.80
N GLU A 107 -4.73 25.69 7.88
CA GLU A 107 -4.64 26.69 8.94
C GLU A 107 -5.89 27.59 8.93
N GLY A 108 -6.52 27.74 10.09
CA GLY A 108 -7.78 28.45 10.27
C GLY A 108 -9.04 27.64 9.91
N LYS A 109 -8.92 26.40 9.42
CA LYS A 109 -10.07 25.50 9.22
C LYS A 109 -10.43 24.80 10.54
N GLN A 110 -11.73 24.58 10.73
CA GLN A 110 -12.23 23.82 11.87
C GLN A 110 -12.28 22.33 11.49
N VAL A 111 -11.75 21.48 12.36
CA VAL A 111 -11.59 20.04 12.15
C VAL A 111 -12.13 19.26 13.34
N ASP A 112 -12.64 18.08 13.07
CA ASP A 112 -12.95 17.05 14.05
C ASP A 112 -11.92 15.94 13.95
N VAL A 113 -11.25 15.63 15.05
CA VAL A 113 -10.24 14.57 15.13
C VAL A 113 -10.61 13.58 16.21
N THR A 114 -10.73 12.30 15.85
CA THR A 114 -11.00 11.21 16.78
C THR A 114 -9.72 10.45 17.06
N GLY A 115 -9.41 10.20 18.33
CA GLY A 115 -8.26 9.38 18.70
C GLY A 115 -8.07 9.29 20.21
N ALA A 116 -6.89 8.84 20.66
CA ALA A 116 -6.58 8.70 22.07
C ALA A 116 -6.07 10.03 22.66
N LEU A 117 -6.69 10.50 23.75
CA LEU A 117 -6.23 11.68 24.47
C LEU A 117 -5.02 11.31 25.33
N ALA A 118 -3.85 11.77 24.92
CA ALA A 118 -2.58 11.49 25.58
C ALA A 118 -1.53 12.55 25.22
N ALA A 119 -0.56 12.75 26.11
CA ALA A 119 0.48 13.75 25.88
C ALA A 119 1.27 13.49 24.58
N TYR A 120 1.50 14.56 23.81
CA TYR A 120 2.33 14.57 22.62
C TYR A 120 3.26 15.79 22.68
N PHE A 121 4.57 15.60 22.45
CA PHE A 121 5.61 16.60 22.77
C PHE A 121 5.67 17.05 24.24
N SER A 122 5.32 16.18 25.19
CA SER A 122 5.17 16.54 26.61
C SER A 122 4.12 17.64 26.87
N HIS A 123 3.22 17.87 25.91
CA HIS A 123 2.09 18.78 25.96
C HIS A 123 0.78 17.98 25.88
N PRO A 124 -0.35 18.47 26.42
CA PRO A 124 -1.66 17.90 26.14
C PRO A 124 -1.88 17.63 24.64
N GLY A 125 -2.29 16.41 24.30
CA GLY A 125 -2.37 15.98 22.91
C GLY A 125 -3.42 14.92 22.60
N LEU A 126 -3.46 14.55 21.32
CA LEU A 126 -4.24 13.46 20.74
C LEU A 126 -3.33 12.63 19.85
N LYS A 127 -3.24 11.33 20.15
CA LYS A 127 -2.37 10.37 19.46
C LYS A 127 -3.19 9.23 18.86
N SER A 128 -2.57 8.53 17.92
CA SER A 128 -3.21 7.43 17.20
C SER A 128 -4.61 7.82 16.72
N PRO A 129 -4.73 8.92 15.94
CA PRO A 129 -6.01 9.31 15.38
C PRO A 129 -6.59 8.17 14.55
N THR A 130 -7.91 8.00 14.64
CA THR A 130 -8.68 7.01 13.86
C THR A 130 -9.62 7.67 12.87
N ALA A 131 -9.84 8.99 12.98
CA ALA A 131 -10.60 9.76 12.00
C ALA A 131 -10.19 11.24 12.01
N PHE A 132 -10.20 11.87 10.84
CA PHE A 132 -10.18 13.31 10.67
C PHE A 132 -11.31 13.73 9.73
N SER A 133 -11.93 14.87 10.00
CA SER A 133 -12.90 15.47 9.07
C SER A 133 -12.94 16.98 9.25
N LEU A 134 -13.45 17.71 8.26
CA LEU A 134 -13.76 19.13 8.42
C LEU A 134 -15.01 19.23 9.30
N ALA A 135 -15.06 20.19 10.22
CA ALA A 135 -16.25 20.34 11.07
C ALA A 135 -17.48 20.67 10.20
N GLY A 136 -18.48 19.79 10.23
CA GLY A 136 -19.71 19.90 9.42
C GLY A 136 -19.79 18.96 8.21
N SER A 137 -18.75 18.17 7.93
CA SER A 137 -18.83 16.92 7.15
C SER A 137 -18.94 15.73 8.10
N GLU A 138 -19.67 14.67 7.71
CA GLU A 138 -19.74 13.45 8.53
C GLU A 138 -18.32 12.86 8.74
N PRO A 139 -18.03 12.30 9.92
CA PRO A 139 -16.74 11.68 10.18
C PRO A 139 -16.60 10.45 9.28
N ASP A 140 -15.49 10.39 8.53
CA ASP A 140 -15.15 9.23 7.69
C ASP A 140 -14.86 8.03 8.61
N PRO A 141 -15.67 6.95 8.60
CA PRO A 141 -15.34 5.75 9.33
C PRO A 141 -14.33 4.91 8.56
N ASP A 142 -13.41 4.29 9.29
CA ASP A 142 -12.40 3.33 8.83
C ASP A 142 -12.94 2.30 7.80
N PRO A 143 -12.21 1.92 6.74
CA PRO A 143 -12.66 0.93 5.77
C PRO A 143 -12.36 -0.50 6.27
N GLU A 144 -13.35 -1.20 6.82
CA GLU A 144 -13.30 -2.67 7.00
C GLU A 144 -14.32 -3.40 6.10
N ASP A 145 -13.77 -4.33 5.31
CA ASP A 145 -14.29 -5.60 4.73
C ASP A 145 -15.44 -5.57 3.68
N PRO A 146 -15.19 -5.91 2.39
CA PRO A 146 -16.25 -6.00 1.38
C PRO A 146 -16.95 -7.38 1.35
N ASP A 147 -18.29 -7.32 1.44
CA ASP A 147 -19.26 -8.40 1.14
C ASP A 147 -19.17 -8.84 -0.35
N PRO A 148 -19.16 -10.14 -0.71
CA PRO A 148 -18.65 -10.62 -2.00
C PRO A 148 -19.69 -10.58 -3.13
N THR A 149 -20.56 -9.57 -3.18
CA THR A 149 -21.61 -9.50 -4.22
C THR A 149 -21.73 -8.20 -5.01
N ASP A 150 -20.85 -7.22 -4.82
CA ASP A 150 -20.83 -6.05 -5.72
C ASP A 150 -19.82 -6.21 -6.88
N PRO A 151 -20.21 -5.90 -8.13
CA PRO A 151 -19.29 -5.88 -9.26
C PRO A 151 -18.28 -4.75 -9.08
N PRO A 152 -17.03 -4.92 -9.56
CA PRO A 152 -15.94 -4.00 -9.24
C PRO A 152 -16.23 -2.59 -9.77
N PRO A 153 -15.97 -1.52 -8.98
CA PRO A 153 -15.95 -0.16 -9.49
C PRO A 153 -14.83 -0.03 -10.53
N GLY A 154 -15.20 0.35 -11.75
CA GLY A 154 -14.27 0.59 -12.83
C GLY A 154 -13.48 1.89 -12.65
N ASP A 155 -12.19 1.80 -12.98
CA ASP A 155 -11.40 2.70 -13.84
C ASP A 155 -11.35 4.21 -13.50
N GLY A 156 -11.78 4.65 -12.32
CA GLY A 156 -11.97 6.09 -12.02
C GLY A 156 -10.92 6.79 -11.16
N GLU A 157 -10.02 6.06 -10.48
CA GLU A 157 -9.06 6.67 -9.52
C GLU A 157 -7.62 6.85 -10.06
N ASN A 158 -7.27 6.24 -11.20
CA ASN A 158 -5.91 6.30 -11.76
C ASN A 158 -5.65 7.50 -12.70
N ASP A 159 -6.69 8.24 -13.12
CA ASP A 159 -6.56 9.31 -14.12
C ASP A 159 -5.70 10.50 -13.63
N ASP A 160 -5.72 10.80 -12.34
CA ASP A 160 -4.90 11.88 -11.77
C ASP A 160 -3.43 11.45 -11.61
N TYR A 161 -3.17 10.20 -11.20
CA TYR A 161 -1.80 9.70 -11.02
C TYR A 161 -1.02 9.67 -12.34
N TYR A 162 -1.71 9.31 -13.44
CA TYR A 162 -1.12 9.23 -14.77
C TYR A 162 -1.47 10.41 -15.69
N ALA A 163 -1.96 11.53 -15.15
CA ALA A 163 -2.44 12.67 -15.95
C ALA A 163 -1.43 13.12 -17.03
N ASP A 164 -0.14 13.15 -16.68
CA ASP A 164 0.93 13.54 -17.61
C ASP A 164 1.23 12.49 -18.69
N ALA A 165 0.80 11.23 -18.54
CA ALA A 165 1.00 10.17 -19.52
C ALA A 165 -0.18 10.02 -20.49
N LEU A 166 -1.38 10.47 -20.11
CA LEU A 166 -2.61 10.27 -20.89
C LEU A 166 -2.50 10.82 -22.32
N GLY A 167 -2.89 9.97 -23.29
CA GLY A 167 -2.90 10.30 -24.71
C GLY A 167 -1.52 10.36 -25.40
N LYS A 168 -0.43 10.06 -24.70
CA LYS A 168 0.92 9.98 -25.28
C LYS A 168 1.22 8.58 -25.78
N THR A 169 2.19 8.46 -26.69
CA THR A 169 2.73 7.18 -27.19
C THR A 169 4.25 7.29 -27.39
N GLY A 170 4.91 6.15 -27.67
CA GLY A 170 6.33 6.04 -27.95
C GLY A 170 7.21 6.70 -26.87
N THR A 171 8.23 7.44 -27.31
CA THR A 171 9.15 8.14 -26.41
C THR A 171 8.46 9.16 -25.49
N GLN A 172 7.35 9.77 -25.92
CA GLN A 172 6.64 10.74 -25.08
C GLN A 172 5.97 10.06 -23.88
N LEU A 173 5.35 8.91 -24.12
CA LEU A 173 4.75 8.09 -23.07
C LEU A 173 5.84 7.54 -22.14
N ARG A 174 6.89 6.94 -22.71
CA ARG A 174 8.08 6.43 -21.98
C ARG A 174 8.62 7.45 -20.97
N ASN A 175 8.94 8.66 -21.44
CA ASN A 175 9.51 9.71 -20.60
C ASN A 175 8.54 10.20 -19.51
N SER A 176 7.24 10.23 -19.81
CA SER A 176 6.22 10.68 -18.85
C SER A 176 6.06 9.64 -17.74
N LEU A 177 5.97 8.36 -18.09
CA LEU A 177 5.93 7.26 -17.14
C LEU A 177 7.20 7.19 -16.29
N HIS A 178 8.38 7.29 -16.91
CA HIS A 178 9.65 7.34 -16.17
C HIS A 178 9.64 8.44 -15.11
N THR A 179 9.21 9.65 -15.48
CA THR A 179 9.11 10.78 -14.55
C THR A 179 8.16 10.46 -13.39
N ILE A 180 6.95 9.97 -13.69
CA ILE A 180 5.93 9.63 -12.68
C ILE A 180 6.45 8.59 -11.69
N ILE A 181 6.94 7.45 -12.20
CA ILE A 181 7.31 6.31 -11.35
C ILE A 181 8.71 6.44 -10.74
N SER A 182 9.50 7.44 -11.17
CA SER A 182 10.79 7.77 -10.57
C SER A 182 10.67 8.15 -9.10
N VAL A 183 9.54 8.78 -8.74
CA VAL A 183 9.22 9.22 -7.39
C VAL A 183 8.75 8.03 -6.58
N GLN A 184 9.61 7.53 -5.70
CA GLN A 184 9.30 6.37 -4.85
C GLN A 184 9.96 6.46 -3.48
N THR A 185 9.30 5.88 -2.48
CA THR A 185 9.95 5.45 -1.24
C THR A 185 10.84 4.25 -1.55
N LYS A 186 12.07 4.27 -1.04
CA LYS A 186 13.02 3.19 -1.27
C LYS A 186 13.14 2.32 -0.03
N LEU A 187 13.02 1.01 -0.21
CA LEU A 187 13.20 0.05 0.87
C LEU A 187 14.67 -0.34 1.03
N SER A 188 15.07 -0.65 2.27
CA SER A 188 16.29 -1.41 2.51
C SER A 188 16.08 -2.89 2.17
N TYR A 189 17.16 -3.60 1.88
CA TYR A 189 17.06 -5.03 1.53
C TYR A 189 16.43 -5.87 2.63
N SER A 190 16.58 -5.51 3.91
CA SER A 190 15.90 -6.22 5.01
C SER A 190 14.39 -5.98 5.02
N GLN A 191 13.93 -4.76 4.71
CA GLN A 191 12.51 -4.40 4.70
C GLN A 191 11.75 -5.13 3.59
N VAL A 192 12.43 -5.53 2.51
CA VAL A 192 11.82 -6.31 1.43
C VAL A 192 11.13 -7.57 1.95
N TRP A 193 11.65 -8.23 3.00
CA TRP A 193 11.00 -9.43 3.53
C TRP A 193 9.59 -9.17 4.05
N ASP A 194 9.40 -8.07 4.77
CA ASP A 194 8.10 -7.71 5.31
C ASP A 194 7.18 -7.22 4.20
N ALA A 195 7.74 -6.51 3.21
CA ALA A 195 7.01 -6.10 2.02
C ALA A 195 6.47 -7.31 1.24
N LEU A 196 7.30 -8.30 0.91
CA LEU A 196 6.86 -9.49 0.16
C LEU A 196 5.84 -10.34 0.91
N LYS A 197 5.87 -10.33 2.25
CA LYS A 197 4.84 -11.00 3.04
C LYS A 197 3.48 -10.31 2.94
N ALA A 198 3.45 -9.01 2.66
CA ALA A 198 2.21 -8.26 2.46
C ALA A 198 1.77 -8.30 0.99
N THR A 199 2.68 -8.01 0.06
CA THR A 199 2.37 -7.86 -1.37
C THR A 199 1.98 -9.17 -2.04
N ASP A 200 2.44 -10.30 -1.53
CA ASP A 200 2.20 -11.62 -2.10
C ASP A 200 1.45 -12.53 -1.11
N GLU A 201 0.75 -11.96 -0.11
CA GLU A 201 -0.07 -12.71 0.85
C GLU A 201 -1.09 -13.61 0.14
N ASP A 202 -1.20 -14.86 0.58
CA ASP A 202 -2.22 -15.76 0.03
C ASP A 202 -3.62 -15.32 0.50
N PRO A 203 -4.54 -14.94 -0.42
CA PRO A 203 -5.88 -14.46 -0.05
C PRO A 203 -6.72 -15.54 0.66
N ASN A 204 -6.36 -16.82 0.52
CA ASN A 204 -7.04 -17.92 1.20
C ASN A 204 -6.35 -18.33 2.51
N ASN A 205 -5.16 -17.79 2.81
CA ASN A 205 -4.42 -18.06 4.03
C ASN A 205 -3.40 -16.96 4.31
N THR A 206 -3.79 -15.98 5.12
CA THR A 206 -2.97 -14.80 5.45
C THR A 206 -1.66 -15.11 6.18
N ASN A 207 -1.44 -16.34 6.65
CA ASN A 207 -0.15 -16.79 7.20
C ASN A 207 0.86 -17.20 6.12
N ASN A 208 0.43 -17.24 4.86
CA ASN A 208 1.21 -17.70 3.72
C ASN A 208 1.41 -16.58 2.68
N VAL A 209 2.36 -16.81 1.79
CA VAL A 209 2.55 -16.08 0.53
C VAL A 209 2.36 -17.03 -0.66
N ILE A 210 1.94 -16.50 -1.80
CA ILE A 210 1.92 -17.22 -3.08
C ILE A 210 3.27 -17.07 -3.76
N LEU A 211 3.91 -18.19 -4.08
CA LEU A 211 5.18 -18.20 -4.79
C LEU A 211 4.99 -17.98 -6.29
N LEU A 212 5.71 -17.01 -6.86
CA LEU A 212 5.53 -16.53 -8.24
C LEU A 212 5.42 -17.66 -9.27
N TYR A 213 6.46 -18.50 -9.38
CA TYR A 213 6.53 -19.47 -10.46
C TYR A 213 5.79 -20.77 -10.13
N SER A 214 5.81 -21.23 -8.88
CA SER A 214 5.19 -22.53 -8.52
C SER A 214 3.71 -22.43 -8.15
N ALA A 215 3.17 -21.22 -8.01
CA ALA A 215 1.83 -20.92 -7.48
C ALA A 215 1.55 -21.56 -6.10
N ARG A 216 2.60 -22.00 -5.41
CA ARG A 216 2.50 -22.72 -4.14
C ARG A 216 2.21 -21.71 -3.02
N SER A 217 1.23 -21.99 -2.19
CA SER A 217 1.03 -21.28 -0.93
C SER A 217 2.05 -21.77 0.11
N ARG A 218 2.91 -20.87 0.58
CA ARG A 218 3.98 -21.17 1.54
C ARG A 218 3.97 -20.24 2.74
N ALA A 219 4.24 -20.79 3.92
CA ALA A 219 4.22 -20.01 5.15
C ALA A 219 5.20 -18.84 5.10
N LYS A 220 4.76 -17.67 5.58
CA LYS A 220 5.56 -16.44 5.67
C LYS A 220 6.85 -16.63 6.47
N SER A 221 6.85 -17.58 7.41
CA SER A 221 8.00 -17.93 8.25
C SER A 221 8.99 -18.90 7.61
N THR A 222 8.63 -19.54 6.49
CA THR A 222 9.48 -20.49 5.76
C THR A 222 10.31 -19.76 4.69
N ASN A 223 10.84 -18.59 5.07
CA ASN A 223 11.67 -17.76 4.22
C ASN A 223 13.15 -18.01 4.55
N GLY A 224 13.95 -18.41 3.57
CA GLY A 224 15.28 -18.93 3.86
C GLY A 224 16.07 -19.35 2.62
N GLY A 225 16.77 -20.47 2.73
CA GLY A 225 17.67 -20.99 1.70
C GLY A 225 17.70 -22.49 1.62
N ASP A 226 16.91 -23.20 2.42
CA ASP A 226 16.77 -24.64 2.34
C ASP A 226 15.78 -25.03 1.22
N PRO A 227 15.81 -26.27 0.72
CA PRO A 227 14.78 -26.76 -0.19
C PRO A 227 13.38 -26.58 0.43
N ASP A 228 12.38 -26.28 -0.40
CA ASP A 228 11.00 -25.95 -0.02
C ASP A 228 10.80 -24.62 0.76
N ASP A 229 11.87 -23.94 1.17
CA ASP A 229 11.78 -22.54 1.59
C ASP A 229 11.44 -21.64 0.38
N TRP A 230 11.03 -20.42 0.69
CA TRP A 230 10.99 -19.36 -0.30
C TRP A 230 12.08 -18.31 -0.06
N ASN A 231 12.56 -17.72 -1.16
CA ASN A 231 13.49 -16.59 -1.12
C ASN A 231 13.04 -15.48 -2.08
N ARG A 232 13.82 -14.40 -2.11
CA ARG A 232 13.58 -13.25 -2.98
C ARG A 232 14.10 -13.56 -4.38
N GLU A 233 13.18 -13.71 -5.33
CA GLU A 233 13.48 -13.64 -6.74
C GLU A 233 13.71 -12.18 -7.12
N HIS A 234 14.77 -11.92 -7.88
CA HIS A 234 14.94 -10.66 -8.59
C HIS A 234 14.54 -10.93 -10.03
N VAL A 235 13.28 -10.66 -10.40
CA VAL A 235 12.77 -10.98 -11.74
C VAL A 235 13.62 -10.27 -12.80
N TRP A 236 14.05 -9.03 -12.56
CA TRP A 236 15.26 -8.54 -13.23
C TRP A 236 16.50 -9.10 -12.54
N ALA A 237 17.19 -10.06 -13.17
CA ALA A 237 18.35 -10.70 -12.57
C ALA A 237 19.47 -9.68 -12.29
N LYS A 238 19.92 -9.57 -11.04
CA LYS A 238 20.90 -8.57 -10.58
C LYS A 238 22.19 -8.50 -11.40
N SER A 239 22.61 -9.63 -11.98
CA SER A 239 23.83 -9.69 -12.81
C SER A 239 23.68 -8.92 -14.13
N HIS A 240 22.46 -8.68 -14.60
CA HIS A 240 22.16 -7.87 -15.78
C HIS A 240 22.15 -6.39 -15.38
N GLY A 241 23.34 -5.84 -15.10
CA GLY A 241 23.52 -4.47 -14.62
C GLY A 241 24.30 -4.33 -13.30
N ASP A 242 24.66 -5.45 -12.65
CA ASP A 242 25.52 -5.48 -11.45
C ASP A 242 25.06 -4.55 -10.30
N PHE A 243 23.76 -4.35 -10.13
CA PHE A 243 23.22 -3.45 -9.10
C PHE A 243 23.11 -4.11 -7.71
N GLY A 244 23.32 -5.42 -7.63
CA GLY A 244 23.33 -6.16 -6.37
C GLY A 244 22.03 -5.99 -5.57
N THR A 245 22.16 -5.76 -4.27
CA THR A 245 21.02 -5.59 -3.34
C THR A 245 20.98 -4.18 -2.75
N ALA A 246 21.60 -3.22 -3.43
CA ALA A 246 21.63 -1.84 -2.99
C ALA A 246 20.27 -1.16 -3.19
N THR A 247 19.99 -0.16 -2.34
CA THR A 247 18.72 0.58 -2.35
C THR A 247 18.49 1.28 -3.68
N GLY A 248 17.45 0.85 -4.40
CA GLY A 248 17.22 1.18 -5.82
C GLY A 248 16.72 -0.09 -6.53
N PRO A 249 17.24 -0.44 -7.72
CA PRO A 249 16.76 -1.61 -8.47
C PRO A 249 16.99 -2.93 -7.71
N GLY A 250 17.95 -2.96 -6.77
CA GLY A 250 18.22 -4.13 -5.91
C GLY A 250 17.16 -4.39 -4.83
N THR A 251 16.32 -3.40 -4.53
CA THR A 251 15.30 -3.46 -3.47
C THR A 251 13.91 -3.05 -3.93
N ASP A 252 13.73 -2.79 -5.24
CA ASP A 252 12.45 -2.40 -5.82
C ASP A 252 11.48 -3.59 -5.89
N ILE A 253 10.49 -3.57 -5.00
CA ILE A 253 9.53 -4.66 -4.88
C ILE A 253 8.56 -4.72 -6.04
N HIS A 254 8.55 -3.81 -7.01
CA HIS A 254 7.77 -4.07 -8.23
C HIS A 254 8.26 -5.30 -8.97
N HIS A 255 9.55 -5.65 -8.90
CA HIS A 255 10.11 -6.86 -9.55
C HIS A 255 10.63 -7.93 -8.59
N LEU A 256 10.77 -7.64 -7.28
CA LEU A 256 11.11 -8.68 -6.32
C LEU A 256 9.87 -9.50 -5.96
N ARG A 257 9.94 -10.84 -6.04
CA ARG A 257 8.83 -11.75 -5.73
C ARG A 257 9.28 -12.88 -4.81
N PRO A 258 8.40 -13.44 -3.96
CA PRO A 258 8.70 -14.69 -3.28
C PRO A 258 8.69 -15.84 -4.29
N THR A 259 9.69 -16.71 -4.24
CA THR A 259 9.77 -17.89 -5.11
C THR A 259 10.34 -19.07 -4.34
N ASP A 260 10.06 -20.27 -4.82
CA ASP A 260 10.66 -21.48 -4.29
C ASP A 260 12.18 -21.46 -4.54
N VAL A 261 12.98 -21.79 -3.52
CA VAL A 261 14.45 -21.71 -3.60
C VAL A 261 15.01 -22.55 -4.75
N SER A 262 14.46 -23.73 -5.04
CA SER A 262 14.97 -24.61 -6.09
C SER A 262 14.61 -24.09 -7.49
N VAL A 263 13.42 -23.51 -7.64
CA VAL A 263 12.96 -22.88 -8.87
C VAL A 263 13.78 -21.60 -9.13
N ASN A 264 14.02 -20.79 -8.09
CA ASN A 264 14.89 -19.62 -8.19
C ASN A 264 16.31 -19.99 -8.66
N SER A 265 16.89 -21.03 -8.06
CA SER A 265 18.21 -21.51 -8.46
C SER A 265 18.23 -22.01 -9.90
N THR A 266 17.13 -22.59 -10.39
CA THR A 266 17.04 -23.09 -11.77
C THR A 266 16.90 -21.95 -12.77
N ARG A 267 16.13 -20.91 -12.41
CA ARG A 267 16.01 -19.66 -13.17
C ARG A 267 17.36 -18.96 -13.25
N GLY A 268 18.05 -18.83 -12.11
CA GLY A 268 19.37 -18.21 -12.02
C GLY A 268 19.40 -16.79 -12.57
N ASN A 269 20.23 -16.54 -13.57
CA ASN A 269 20.31 -15.28 -14.30
C ASN A 269 19.89 -15.44 -15.78
N LYS A 270 19.05 -16.42 -16.09
CA LYS A 270 18.61 -16.63 -17.47
C LYS A 270 17.73 -15.49 -17.94
N ASP A 271 17.82 -15.22 -19.24
CA ASP A 271 16.94 -14.31 -19.95
C ASP A 271 15.53 -14.92 -20.04
N PHE A 272 14.50 -14.09 -20.26
CA PHE A 272 13.14 -14.59 -20.49
C PHE A 272 12.89 -14.86 -21.97
N ASP A 273 12.46 -16.08 -22.29
CA ASP A 273 12.04 -16.60 -23.60
C ASP A 273 11.22 -17.89 -23.37
N ASN A 274 10.78 -18.57 -24.42
CA ASN A 274 9.97 -19.80 -24.37
C ASN A 274 10.73 -21.08 -23.91
N GLY A 275 11.87 -20.93 -23.22
CA GLY A 275 12.54 -22.00 -22.49
C GLY A 275 12.76 -23.29 -23.29
N GLY A 276 12.56 -24.43 -22.62
CA GLY A 276 12.70 -25.76 -23.23
C GLY A 276 12.23 -26.91 -22.35
N GLY A 277 13.12 -27.47 -21.54
CA GLY A 277 12.81 -28.60 -20.67
C GLY A 277 12.02 -28.20 -19.44
N THR A 278 11.24 -29.12 -18.88
CA THR A 278 10.44 -28.87 -17.66
C THR A 278 11.31 -28.55 -16.45
N VAL A 279 10.87 -27.63 -15.59
CA VAL A 279 11.53 -27.31 -14.32
C VAL A 279 10.88 -28.10 -13.17
N SER A 280 11.69 -28.71 -12.31
CA SER A 280 11.18 -29.38 -11.10
C SER A 280 10.51 -28.37 -10.16
N GLU A 281 9.46 -28.79 -9.47
CA GLU A 281 8.70 -27.95 -8.51
C GLU A 281 7.96 -26.74 -9.08
N CYS A 282 8.06 -26.50 -10.39
CA CYS A 282 7.24 -25.53 -11.10
C CYS A 282 6.50 -26.23 -12.25
N SER A 283 5.21 -26.47 -12.06
CA SER A 283 4.37 -26.97 -13.16
C SER A 283 4.15 -25.85 -14.17
N GLY A 284 4.47 -26.13 -15.44
CA GLY A 284 4.33 -25.15 -16.53
C GLY A 284 5.55 -24.26 -16.78
N CYS A 285 6.56 -24.29 -15.90
CA CYS A 285 7.84 -23.65 -16.22
C CYS A 285 8.63 -24.50 -17.23
N ALA A 286 9.33 -23.82 -18.13
CA ALA A 286 10.33 -24.41 -18.99
C ALA A 286 11.67 -23.68 -18.89
N THR A 287 12.78 -24.38 -19.15
CA THR A 287 14.11 -23.78 -19.16
C THR A 287 15.05 -24.50 -20.11
N ASP A 288 16.00 -23.77 -20.67
CA ASP A 288 17.12 -24.32 -21.40
C ASP A 288 18.45 -23.71 -20.90
N ALA A 289 19.46 -23.60 -21.76
CA ALA A 289 20.80 -23.18 -21.39
C ALA A 289 20.86 -21.70 -20.96
N ASP A 290 20.07 -20.84 -21.62
CA ASP A 290 20.15 -19.39 -21.46
C ASP A 290 18.79 -18.71 -21.23
N SER A 291 17.69 -19.46 -21.30
CA SER A 291 16.36 -18.92 -21.11
C SER A 291 15.47 -19.66 -20.10
N PHE A 292 14.51 -18.92 -19.57
CA PHE A 292 13.47 -19.40 -18.67
C PHE A 292 12.10 -18.91 -19.13
N GLU A 293 11.14 -19.83 -19.17
CA GLU A 293 9.73 -19.58 -19.44
C GLU A 293 8.95 -19.79 -18.14
N PRO A 294 8.28 -18.77 -17.59
CA PRO A 294 7.38 -18.93 -16.46
C PRO A 294 6.08 -19.64 -16.90
N PRO A 295 5.28 -20.18 -15.97
CA PRO A 295 4.00 -20.77 -16.34
C PRO A 295 3.04 -19.71 -16.90
N ASP A 296 2.10 -20.14 -17.73
CA ASP A 296 1.18 -19.26 -18.46
C ASP A 296 0.44 -18.24 -17.58
N ALA A 297 0.13 -18.62 -16.33
CA ALA A 297 -0.63 -17.78 -15.40
C ALA A 297 0.13 -16.59 -14.80
N VAL A 298 1.45 -16.46 -15.06
CA VAL A 298 2.27 -15.33 -14.59
C VAL A 298 3.21 -14.81 -15.68
N LYS A 299 2.96 -15.18 -16.95
CA LYS A 299 3.75 -14.69 -18.09
C LYS A 299 3.61 -13.18 -18.24
N GLY A 300 2.40 -12.68 -18.07
CA GLY A 300 2.08 -11.26 -18.08
C GLY A 300 2.70 -10.52 -16.90
N ASP A 301 2.61 -11.09 -15.69
CA ASP A 301 3.27 -10.53 -14.50
C ASP A 301 4.76 -10.32 -14.75
N VAL A 302 5.46 -11.36 -15.24
CA VAL A 302 6.89 -11.28 -15.53
C VAL A 302 7.18 -10.21 -16.59
N ALA A 303 6.39 -10.17 -17.67
CA ALA A 303 6.54 -9.16 -18.70
C ALA A 303 6.41 -7.74 -18.13
N ARG A 304 5.34 -7.46 -17.38
CA ARG A 304 5.09 -6.14 -16.79
C ARG A 304 6.13 -5.73 -15.76
N MET A 305 6.70 -6.67 -15.00
CA MET A 305 7.81 -6.40 -14.10
C MET A 305 9.09 -6.00 -14.86
N ILE A 306 9.42 -6.69 -15.96
CA ILE A 306 10.58 -6.34 -16.80
C ILE A 306 10.38 -4.99 -17.50
N LEU A 307 9.21 -4.75 -18.09
CA LEU A 307 8.90 -3.49 -18.75
C LEU A 307 8.92 -2.33 -17.76
N TYR A 308 8.37 -2.50 -16.55
CA TYR A 308 8.46 -1.51 -15.48
C TYR A 308 9.91 -1.16 -15.15
N MET A 309 10.77 -2.17 -14.99
CA MET A 309 12.18 -1.95 -14.66
C MET A 309 12.90 -1.14 -15.73
N ALA A 310 12.55 -1.36 -17.00
CA ALA A 310 13.11 -0.60 -18.12
C ALA A 310 12.70 0.87 -18.11
N ILE A 311 11.43 1.14 -17.78
CA ILE A 311 10.95 2.53 -17.63
C ILE A 311 11.47 3.16 -16.35
N ARG A 312 11.57 2.43 -15.24
CA ARG A 312 11.98 3.03 -13.97
C ARG A 312 13.46 3.39 -13.98
N TYR A 313 14.31 2.55 -14.56
CA TYR A 313 15.77 2.67 -14.44
C TYR A 313 16.43 2.94 -15.80
N GLU A 314 16.29 4.19 -16.28
CA GLU A 314 16.82 4.63 -17.58
C GLU A 314 18.28 5.12 -17.54
N GLY A 315 18.90 5.07 -16.36
CA GLY A 315 20.32 5.37 -16.15
C GLY A 315 20.66 6.82 -15.82
N ASP A 316 19.68 7.65 -15.53
CA ASP A 316 19.83 9.06 -15.15
C ASP A 316 19.90 9.28 -13.62
N ASP A 317 19.65 8.24 -12.81
CA ASP A 317 19.64 8.27 -11.35
C ASP A 317 20.84 7.55 -10.70
N GLY A 318 21.88 7.29 -11.48
CA GLY A 318 23.13 6.66 -11.04
C GLY A 318 23.12 5.14 -11.07
N TRP A 319 22.02 4.52 -11.52
CA TRP A 319 21.94 3.09 -11.85
C TRP A 319 22.24 2.86 -13.34
N PRO A 320 22.50 1.62 -13.78
CA PRO A 320 22.57 1.30 -15.20
C PRO A 320 21.21 1.54 -15.89
N ASN A 321 21.27 1.89 -17.18
CA ASN A 321 20.08 1.86 -18.04
C ASN A 321 19.67 0.40 -18.30
N LEU A 322 18.56 -0.02 -17.71
CA LEU A 322 18.01 -1.37 -17.83
C LEU A 322 17.08 -1.41 -19.05
N GLU A 323 17.28 -2.34 -19.99
CA GLU A 323 16.41 -2.47 -21.17
C GLU A 323 16.19 -3.93 -21.59
N PRO A 324 14.96 -4.43 -21.83
CA PRO A 324 14.81 -5.65 -22.61
C PRO A 324 15.31 -5.43 -24.05
N ASN A 325 15.72 -6.50 -24.73
CA ASN A 325 16.09 -6.45 -26.15
C ASN A 325 15.49 -7.67 -26.87
N ASP A 326 15.84 -8.01 -28.11
CA ASP A 326 15.34 -9.24 -28.75
C ASP A 326 16.38 -10.38 -28.73
N GLN A 327 17.13 -10.51 -27.62
CA GLN A 327 18.21 -11.46 -27.47
C GLN A 327 18.16 -12.21 -26.14
N VAL A 328 18.77 -13.39 -26.15
CA VAL A 328 19.13 -14.15 -24.95
C VAL A 328 20.65 -14.23 -24.87
N SER A 329 21.18 -14.72 -23.74
CA SER A 329 22.62 -14.75 -23.46
C SER A 329 23.24 -13.35 -23.35
N ASN A 330 22.55 -12.41 -22.70
CA ASN A 330 23.00 -11.02 -22.52
C ASN A 330 24.20 -10.85 -21.58
N GLY A 331 24.63 -11.93 -20.90
CA GLY A 331 25.79 -11.92 -20.01
C GLY A 331 25.58 -10.99 -18.81
N SER A 332 26.47 -10.01 -18.64
CA SER A 332 26.36 -8.99 -17.57
C SER A 332 25.90 -7.63 -18.08
N ALA A 333 25.56 -7.50 -19.37
CA ALA A 333 24.99 -6.27 -19.89
C ALA A 333 23.64 -6.01 -19.19
N PRO A 334 23.22 -4.74 -19.04
CA PRO A 334 21.94 -4.40 -18.42
C PRO A 334 20.76 -4.65 -19.37
N TYR A 335 20.77 -5.79 -20.06
CA TYR A 335 19.72 -6.23 -20.96
C TYR A 335 19.11 -7.54 -20.49
N ILE A 336 17.80 -7.74 -20.64
CA ILE A 336 17.16 -8.99 -20.22
C ILE A 336 16.01 -9.43 -21.11
N GLY A 337 16.03 -10.70 -21.52
CA GLY A 337 14.92 -11.36 -22.22
C GLY A 337 14.64 -10.82 -23.63
N LYS A 338 13.72 -11.50 -24.32
CA LYS A 338 13.19 -11.09 -25.63
C LYS A 338 11.97 -10.19 -25.48
N LEU A 339 12.10 -8.91 -25.80
CA LEU A 339 11.06 -7.89 -25.78
C LEU A 339 9.84 -8.33 -26.59
N SER A 340 10.04 -8.86 -27.80
CA SER A 340 8.93 -9.41 -28.61
C SER A 340 8.11 -10.48 -27.87
N VAL A 341 8.77 -11.36 -27.12
CA VAL A 341 8.12 -12.41 -26.31
C VAL A 341 7.46 -11.81 -25.08
N LEU A 342 8.10 -10.85 -24.41
CA LEU A 342 7.52 -10.16 -23.25
C LEU A 342 6.26 -9.38 -23.63
N LEU A 343 6.25 -8.70 -24.77
CA LEU A 343 5.06 -8.00 -25.28
C LEU A 343 3.94 -8.99 -25.64
N GLU A 344 4.28 -10.13 -26.23
CA GLU A 344 3.32 -11.21 -26.49
C GLU A 344 2.72 -11.74 -25.18
N TRP A 345 3.54 -12.01 -24.18
CA TRP A 345 3.10 -12.48 -22.86
C TRP A 345 2.21 -11.46 -22.14
N ASN A 346 2.57 -10.16 -22.17
CA ASN A 346 1.73 -9.11 -21.60
C ASN A 346 0.33 -9.05 -22.25
N ALA A 347 0.25 -9.28 -23.57
CA ALA A 347 -1.02 -9.29 -24.28
C ALA A 347 -1.85 -10.57 -24.04
N GLN A 348 -1.20 -11.72 -23.86
CA GLN A 348 -1.85 -13.02 -23.66
C GLN A 348 -2.33 -13.25 -22.22
N ASP A 349 -1.65 -12.65 -21.25
CA ASP A 349 -1.93 -12.79 -19.81
C ASP A 349 -2.20 -11.42 -19.17
N PRO A 350 -3.45 -10.92 -19.22
CA PRO A 350 -3.83 -9.63 -18.65
C PRO A 350 -3.67 -9.57 -17.13
N PRO A 351 -3.55 -8.36 -16.54
CA PRO A 351 -3.34 -8.24 -15.10
C PRO A 351 -4.43 -8.90 -14.26
N SER A 352 -4.02 -9.84 -13.41
CA SER A 352 -4.91 -10.58 -12.51
C SER A 352 -5.32 -9.72 -11.31
N ALA A 353 -6.38 -10.13 -10.60
CA ALA A 353 -6.78 -9.44 -9.36
C ALA A 353 -5.68 -9.46 -8.30
N PHE A 354 -4.92 -10.57 -8.22
CA PHE A 354 -3.79 -10.70 -7.30
C PHE A 354 -2.66 -9.72 -7.65
N GLU A 355 -2.35 -9.58 -8.93
CA GLU A 355 -1.31 -8.66 -9.40
C GLU A 355 -1.71 -7.18 -9.23
N LYS A 356 -2.98 -6.84 -9.46
CA LYS A 356 -3.51 -5.49 -9.21
C LYS A 356 -3.47 -5.14 -7.72
N HIS A 357 -3.95 -6.03 -6.86
CA HIS A 357 -3.87 -5.86 -5.41
C HIS A 357 -2.42 -5.69 -4.94
N ARG A 358 -1.50 -6.46 -5.51
CA ARG A 358 -0.07 -6.30 -5.26
C ARG A 358 0.43 -4.90 -5.61
N ASN A 359 0.05 -4.36 -6.78
CA ASN A 359 0.41 -3.01 -7.20
C ASN A 359 -0.14 -1.95 -6.22
N ASP A 360 -1.38 -2.13 -5.76
CA ASP A 360 -2.03 -1.27 -4.75
C ASP A 360 -1.26 -1.30 -3.43
N VAL A 361 -0.94 -2.48 -2.89
CA VAL A 361 -0.18 -2.63 -1.64
C VAL A 361 1.20 -1.98 -1.74
N ILE A 362 1.90 -2.13 -2.88
CA ILE A 362 3.19 -1.48 -3.10
C ILE A 362 3.03 0.05 -3.07
N HIS A 363 2.03 0.58 -3.76
CA HIS A 363 1.75 2.01 -3.79
C HIS A 363 1.32 2.54 -2.41
N GLU A 364 0.41 1.88 -1.72
CA GLU A 364 -0.18 2.42 -0.50
C GLU A 364 0.74 2.28 0.71
N GLN A 365 1.49 1.19 0.79
CA GLN A 365 2.16 0.80 2.04
C GLN A 365 3.68 0.86 1.99
N PHE A 366 4.30 0.77 0.80
CA PHE A 366 5.74 0.51 0.70
C PHE A 366 6.52 1.52 -0.12
N GLN A 367 6.31 1.58 -1.44
CA GLN A 367 7.13 2.37 -2.35
C GLN A 367 6.42 3.59 -2.94
N HIS A 368 5.09 3.71 -2.81
CA HIS A 368 4.34 4.89 -3.25
C HIS A 368 4.51 5.26 -4.73
N ASN A 369 4.89 4.28 -5.54
CA ASN A 369 4.82 4.33 -6.97
C ASN A 369 4.09 3.09 -7.49
N ARG A 370 3.51 3.20 -8.69
CA ARG A 370 2.74 2.14 -9.34
C ARG A 370 3.49 1.60 -10.54
N ASN A 371 3.29 0.32 -10.86
CA ASN A 371 3.68 -0.25 -12.13
C ASN A 371 2.62 0.11 -13.19
N PRO A 372 2.93 0.99 -14.15
CA PRO A 372 1.96 1.49 -15.11
C PRO A 372 1.47 0.41 -16.06
N PHE A 373 2.21 -0.67 -16.25
CA PHE A 373 1.79 -1.76 -17.11
C PHE A 373 0.79 -2.70 -16.44
N ILE A 374 0.67 -2.65 -15.10
CA ILE A 374 -0.40 -3.37 -14.37
C ILE A 374 -1.71 -2.58 -14.48
N ASP A 375 -1.65 -1.25 -14.35
CA ASP A 375 -2.82 -0.38 -14.43
C ASP A 375 -3.29 -0.15 -15.88
N HIS A 376 -2.34 -0.03 -16.81
CA HIS A 376 -2.53 0.23 -18.25
C HIS A 376 -1.67 -0.72 -19.09
N PRO A 377 -2.02 -2.03 -19.17
CA PRO A 377 -1.24 -3.02 -19.93
C PRO A 377 -1.09 -2.68 -21.41
N GLU A 378 -2.03 -1.92 -21.99
CA GLU A 378 -1.98 -1.43 -23.36
C GLU A 378 -0.83 -0.44 -23.63
N TRP A 379 -0.27 0.19 -22.60
CA TRP A 379 0.85 1.12 -22.78
C TRP A 379 2.16 0.43 -23.16
N ALA A 380 2.28 -0.87 -22.92
CA ALA A 380 3.41 -1.64 -23.44
C ALA A 380 3.47 -1.58 -24.97
N ASP A 381 2.34 -1.88 -25.63
CA ASP A 381 2.21 -1.79 -27.09
C ASP A 381 2.42 -0.34 -27.56
N ALA A 382 1.83 0.64 -26.86
CA ALA A 382 1.94 2.04 -27.21
C ALA A 382 3.37 2.61 -27.13
N ILE A 383 4.30 1.96 -26.42
CA ILE A 383 5.70 2.38 -26.31
C ILE A 383 6.58 1.66 -27.33
N TRP A 384 6.39 0.35 -27.52
CA TRP A 384 7.34 -0.51 -28.23
C TRP A 384 6.89 -1.02 -29.61
N ASN A 385 5.65 -0.76 -30.05
CA ASN A 385 5.13 -1.18 -31.37
C ASN A 385 4.77 -0.04 -32.33
#